data_AF-A0A8C0DCQ5-F1
#
_entry.id   AF-A0A8C0DCQ5-F1
#
_cell.length_a   1.000
_cell.length_b   1.000
_cell.length_c   1.000
_cell.angle_alpha   90.00
_cell.angle_beta   90.00
_cell.angle_gamma   90.00
#
_symmetry.space_group_name_H-M   'P 1'
#
loop_
_entity.id
_entity.type
_entity.pdbx_description
1 polymer ?
#
loop_
_entity_poly.entity_id
_entity_poly.type
_entity_poly.pdbx_seq_one_letter_code
_entity_poly.pdbx_strand_id
1 'polypeptide(L)'
;MKKASLCTCHIYIPAPGLQTHHASILAHDDAIWSVAWGTNKKESSETVVTGSLDDLVKVWKWRDEKLDLQWSLEGHQLGVVSVDISHTLPIAASSSLDAHIRLWDLENGKQIKSIDAGPVDAWTLAFSPDSQYLATGTHVGKVNIFGVESGKKEYSLDTRGKFILSIAYYLASVVHRFILCKLGYQITKEDVFFH
;
A
#
# COMPACT_ATOMS: atom_id res chain seq x y z
N MET A 1 -2.61 24.95 20.41
CA MET A 1 -3.48 23.91 19.84
C MET A 1 -3.64 24.20 18.35
N LYS A 2 -2.93 23.47 17.47
CA LYS A 2 -3.15 23.58 16.02
C LYS A 2 -4.50 22.93 15.72
N LYS A 3 -5.36 23.60 14.95
CA LYS A 3 -6.57 22.97 14.39
C LYS A 3 -6.12 21.76 13.57
N ALA A 4 -6.63 20.57 13.88
CA ALA A 4 -6.50 19.43 12.99
C ALA A 4 -7.12 19.82 11.64
N SER A 5 -6.31 19.82 10.58
CA SER A 5 -6.79 20.03 9.22
C SER A 5 -7.29 18.68 8.72
N LEU A 6 -8.60 18.44 8.85
CA LEU A 6 -9.24 17.23 8.35
C LEU A 6 -8.95 17.07 6.85
N CYS A 7 -8.49 15.89 6.44
CA CYS A 7 -8.23 15.57 5.04
C CYS A 7 -9.38 14.76 4.44
N THR A 8 -9.83 15.18 3.26
CA THR A 8 -10.93 14.57 2.53
C THR A 8 -10.42 13.54 1.52
N CYS A 9 -11.00 12.35 1.51
CA CYS A 9 -10.89 11.45 0.36
C CYS A 9 -11.93 11.85 -0.68
N HIS A 10 -11.49 12.01 -1.93
CA HIS A 10 -12.36 12.21 -3.08
C HIS A 10 -12.24 11.01 -4.00
N ILE A 11 -13.37 10.38 -4.32
CA ILE A 11 -13.43 9.33 -5.34
C ILE A 11 -14.08 9.95 -6.58
N TYR A 12 -13.40 9.81 -7.72
CA TYR A 12 -13.89 10.24 -9.03
C TYR A 12 -14.01 9.02 -9.94
N ILE A 13 -15.23 8.71 -10.36
CA ILE A 13 -15.48 7.67 -11.35
C ILE A 13 -15.85 8.34 -12.68
N PRO A 14 -15.01 8.23 -13.72
CA PRO A 14 -15.38 8.69 -15.05
C PRO A 14 -16.36 7.68 -15.66
N ALA A 15 -17.65 8.03 -15.70
CA ALA A 15 -18.63 7.34 -16.54
C ALA A 15 -18.52 7.86 -17.98
N PRO A 16 -18.54 7.02 -19.03
CA PRO A 16 -18.60 7.50 -20.40
C PRO A 16 -19.91 8.27 -20.64
N GLY A 17 -19.81 9.58 -20.76
CA GLY A 17 -20.87 10.41 -21.34
C GLY A 17 -21.84 11.14 -20.42
N LEU A 18 -21.86 10.96 -19.09
CA LEU A 18 -22.66 11.81 -18.20
C LEU A 18 -22.20 11.71 -16.74
N GLN A 19 -22.12 12.88 -16.07
CA GLN A 19 -21.88 13.17 -14.64
C GLN A 19 -20.70 12.45 -13.94
N THR A 20 -19.77 13.26 -13.42
CA THR A 20 -18.81 12.83 -12.41
C THR A 20 -19.55 12.68 -11.08
N HIS A 21 -19.59 11.46 -10.55
CA HIS A 21 -20.13 11.22 -9.22
C HIS A 21 -19.07 11.63 -8.18
N HIS A 22 -19.44 12.54 -7.28
CA HIS A 22 -18.57 13.09 -6.25
C HIS A 22 -19.01 12.61 -4.87
N ALA A 23 -18.25 11.67 -4.32
CA ALA A 23 -18.34 11.33 -2.91
C ALA A 23 -17.17 12.01 -2.19
N SER A 24 -17.47 12.84 -1.17
CA SER A 24 -16.48 13.43 -0.29
C SER A 24 -16.73 12.94 1.13
N ILE A 25 -15.68 12.36 1.73
CA ILE A 25 -15.73 11.90 3.11
C ILE A 25 -14.53 12.46 3.86
N LEU A 26 -14.75 12.85 5.12
CA LEU A 26 -13.68 13.16 6.06
C LEU A 26 -13.04 11.83 6.46
N ALA A 27 -12.00 11.45 5.72
CA ALA A 27 -11.41 10.14 5.86
C ALA A 27 -10.41 10.11 7.01
N HIS A 28 -9.57 11.12 7.15
CA HIS A 28 -8.48 11.17 8.13
C HIS A 28 -8.31 12.57 8.72
N ASP A 29 -7.67 12.64 9.89
CA ASP A 29 -7.43 13.90 10.61
C ASP A 29 -6.14 14.61 10.16
N ASP A 30 -5.35 13.94 9.32
CA ASP A 30 -4.16 14.44 8.64
C ASP A 30 -4.05 13.87 7.22
N ALA A 31 -3.01 14.28 6.47
CA ALA A 31 -2.80 14.00 5.07
C ALA A 31 -2.81 12.50 4.76
N ILE A 32 -3.67 12.11 3.82
CA ILE A 32 -3.65 10.77 3.22
C ILE A 32 -2.49 10.70 2.23
N TRP A 33 -1.56 9.79 2.47
CA TRP A 33 -0.37 9.62 1.65
C TRP A 33 -0.49 8.48 0.64
N SER A 34 -1.29 7.48 0.98
CA SER A 34 -1.42 6.28 0.16
C SER A 34 -2.85 5.75 0.18
N VAL A 35 -3.25 5.24 -0.97
CA VAL A 35 -4.54 4.57 -1.16
C VAL A 35 -4.32 3.34 -2.03
N ALA A 36 -4.98 2.25 -1.66
CA ALA A 36 -5.06 1.03 -2.46
C ALA A 36 -6.53 0.67 -2.67
N TRP A 37 -6.85 0.15 -3.84
CA TRP A 37 -8.20 -0.24 -4.21
C TRP A 37 -8.16 -1.66 -4.77
N GLY A 38 -8.92 -2.56 -4.17
CA GLY A 38 -9.02 -3.95 -4.57
C GLY A 38 -10.47 -4.39 -4.72
N THR A 39 -10.72 -5.35 -5.60
CA THR A 39 -12.03 -5.98 -5.75
C THR A 39 -12.02 -7.35 -5.09
N ASN A 40 -12.99 -7.63 -4.23
CA ASN A 40 -13.14 -8.97 -3.70
C ASN A 40 -13.97 -9.79 -4.70
N LYS A 41 -13.38 -10.77 -5.38
CA LYS A 41 -14.09 -11.59 -6.38
C LYS A 41 -15.33 -12.32 -5.82
N LYS A 42 -15.45 -12.47 -4.49
CA LYS A 42 -16.58 -13.11 -3.83
C LYS A 42 -17.73 -12.16 -3.48
N GLU A 43 -17.48 -10.85 -3.43
CA GLU A 43 -18.49 -9.85 -3.08
C GLU A 43 -18.63 -8.81 -4.19
N SER A 44 -19.83 -8.28 -4.43
CA SER A 44 -20.01 -7.17 -5.38
C SER A 44 -19.46 -5.83 -4.87
N SER A 45 -18.88 -5.78 -3.66
CA SER A 45 -18.28 -4.59 -3.07
C SER A 45 -16.77 -4.55 -3.28
N GLU A 46 -16.29 -3.34 -3.54
CA GLU A 46 -14.87 -3.07 -3.65
C GLU A 46 -14.33 -2.61 -2.29
N THR A 47 -13.04 -2.84 -2.05
CA THR A 47 -12.37 -2.48 -0.81
C THR A 47 -11.34 -1.42 -1.11
N VAL A 48 -11.41 -0.30 -0.39
CA VAL A 48 -10.43 0.78 -0.45
C VAL A 48 -9.70 0.81 0.89
N VAL A 49 -8.38 0.92 0.85
CA VAL A 49 -7.53 1.07 2.04
C VAL A 49 -6.78 2.38 1.92
N THR A 50 -6.79 3.18 2.98
CA THR A 50 -6.10 4.48 3.03
C THR A 50 -5.11 4.50 4.19
N GLY A 51 -3.93 5.06 3.95
CA GLY A 51 -2.91 5.33 4.97
C GLY A 51 -2.65 6.83 5.09
N SER A 52 -2.55 7.33 6.32
CA SER A 52 -2.41 8.76 6.60
C SER A 52 -1.32 9.06 7.63
N LEU A 53 -0.91 10.32 7.68
CA LEU A 53 -0.05 10.88 8.71
C LEU A 53 -0.71 10.98 10.10
N ASP A 54 -2.00 10.66 10.23
CA ASP A 54 -2.68 10.50 11.52
C ASP A 54 -2.38 9.14 12.20
N ASP A 55 -1.38 8.42 11.71
CA ASP A 55 -0.91 7.11 12.16
C ASP A 55 -1.90 5.95 11.90
N LEU A 56 -3.02 6.21 11.23
CA LEU A 56 -4.07 5.21 10.99
C LEU A 56 -4.00 4.62 9.58
N VAL A 57 -4.46 3.37 9.51
CA VAL A 57 -4.93 2.75 8.27
C VAL A 57 -6.44 2.62 8.36
N LYS A 58 -7.18 3.11 7.36
CA LYS A 58 -8.64 2.93 7.31
C LYS A 58 -9.03 2.05 6.14
N VAL A 59 -9.99 1.17 6.38
CA VAL A 59 -10.56 0.24 5.40
C VAL A 59 -11.98 0.64 5.13
N TRP A 60 -12.32 0.75 3.86
CA TRP A 60 -13.61 1.23 3.39
C TRP A 60 -14.21 0.22 2.43
N LYS A 61 -15.54 0.11 2.47
CA LYS A 61 -16.31 -0.62 1.46
C LYS A 61 -16.94 0.37 0.50
N TRP A 62 -16.66 0.17 -0.78
CA TRP A 62 -17.30 0.91 -1.86
C TRP A 62 -18.43 0.08 -2.45
N ARG A 63 -19.65 0.61 -2.40
CA ARG A 63 -20.85 0.01 -2.97
C ARG A 63 -21.86 1.11 -3.30
N ASP A 64 -22.52 1.00 -4.45
CA ASP A 64 -23.60 1.90 -4.86
C ASP A 64 -23.23 3.39 -4.71
N GLU A 65 -22.03 3.74 -5.20
CA GLU A 65 -21.47 5.10 -5.15
C GLU A 65 -21.23 5.69 -3.76
N LYS A 66 -21.21 4.83 -2.74
CA LYS A 66 -21.01 5.21 -1.35
C LYS A 66 -19.76 4.54 -0.80
N LEU A 67 -18.94 5.33 -0.11
CA LEU A 67 -17.79 4.85 0.64
C LEU A 67 -18.15 4.78 2.13
N ASP A 68 -18.26 3.58 2.67
CA ASP A 68 -18.56 3.33 4.07
C ASP A 68 -17.31 2.85 4.83
N LEU A 69 -17.01 3.48 5.97
CA LEU A 69 -15.91 3.06 6.83
C LEU A 69 -16.22 1.68 7.40
N GLN A 70 -15.37 0.71 7.11
CA GLN A 70 -15.45 -0.62 7.69
C GLN A 70 -14.57 -0.73 8.93
N TRP A 71 -13.30 -0.33 8.83
CA TRP A 71 -12.33 -0.47 9.93
C TRP A 71 -11.45 0.77 10.07
N SER A 72 -11.13 1.11 11.33
CA SER A 72 -10.02 2.01 11.68
C SER A 72 -8.96 1.18 12.40
N LEU A 73 -7.82 0.98 11.74
CA LEU A 73 -6.78 0.06 12.16
C LEU A 73 -5.68 0.85 12.89
N GLU A 74 -5.56 0.61 14.18
CA GLU A 74 -4.60 1.25 15.07
C GLU A 74 -3.36 0.37 15.27
N GLY A 75 -2.20 1.00 15.42
CA GLY A 75 -0.98 0.31 15.84
C GLY A 75 0.31 0.97 15.40
N HIS A 76 0.32 1.69 14.27
CA HIS A 76 1.48 2.51 13.89
C HIS A 76 1.70 3.64 14.89
N GLN A 77 2.95 4.04 15.06
CA GLN A 77 3.35 5.09 16.01
C GLN A 77 3.78 6.39 15.32
N LEU A 78 3.81 6.39 14.00
CA LEU A 78 4.10 7.52 13.12
C LEU A 78 3.33 7.33 11.80
N GLY A 79 3.31 8.38 10.98
CA GLY A 79 2.52 8.43 9.76
C GLY A 79 2.73 7.25 8.82
N VAL A 80 1.61 6.75 8.29
CA VAL A 80 1.56 5.67 7.29
C VAL A 80 1.85 6.26 5.91
N VAL A 81 2.86 5.71 5.24
CA VAL A 81 3.38 6.26 3.97
C VAL A 81 2.99 5.41 2.76
N SER A 82 2.67 4.14 2.96
CA SER A 82 2.25 3.25 1.88
C SER A 82 1.28 2.19 2.40
N VAL A 83 0.27 1.88 1.60
CA VAL A 83 -0.66 0.77 1.83
C VAL A 83 -0.83 -0.02 0.54
N ASP A 84 -1.07 -1.32 0.67
CA ASP A 84 -1.44 -2.18 -0.46
C ASP A 84 -2.38 -3.31 -0.01
N ILE A 85 -3.12 -3.90 -0.96
CA ILE A 85 -4.09 -4.97 -0.72
C ILE A 85 -3.60 -6.25 -1.39
N SER A 86 -3.67 -7.37 -0.66
CA SER A 86 -3.35 -8.68 -1.23
C SER A 86 -4.32 -9.06 -2.35
N HIS A 87 -3.78 -9.69 -3.40
CA HIS A 87 -4.55 -10.13 -4.56
C HIS A 87 -5.23 -11.51 -4.36
N THR A 88 -4.79 -12.29 -3.37
CA THR A 88 -5.24 -13.67 -3.15
C THR A 88 -5.78 -13.91 -1.74
N LEU A 89 -5.37 -13.12 -0.75
CA LEU A 89 -5.73 -13.25 0.66
C LEU A 89 -6.55 -12.03 1.10
N PRO A 90 -7.45 -12.16 2.10
CA PRO A 90 -8.23 -11.04 2.62
C PRO A 90 -7.41 -10.19 3.60
N ILE A 91 -6.23 -9.75 3.18
CA ILE A 91 -5.30 -8.97 4.01
C ILE A 91 -4.85 -7.69 3.30
N ALA A 92 -4.44 -6.70 4.09
CA ALA A 92 -3.72 -5.53 3.61
C ALA A 92 -2.37 -5.42 4.30
N ALA A 93 -1.47 -4.64 3.72
CA ALA A 93 -0.20 -4.26 4.30
C ALA A 93 -0.08 -2.74 4.38
N SER A 94 0.62 -2.25 5.39
CA SER A 94 0.97 -0.84 5.51
C SER A 94 2.40 -0.66 6.00
N SER A 95 3.06 0.40 5.56
CA SER A 95 4.37 0.82 6.04
C SER A 95 4.31 2.25 6.55
N SER A 96 5.17 2.55 7.51
CA SER A 96 5.14 3.81 8.24
C SER A 96 6.56 4.32 8.50
N LEU A 97 6.61 5.62 8.81
CA LEU A 97 7.80 6.27 9.35
C LEU A 97 8.26 5.67 10.69
N ASP A 98 7.45 4.84 11.35
CA ASP A 98 7.80 4.08 12.56
C ASP A 98 8.71 2.86 12.30
N ALA A 99 9.21 2.71 11.07
CA ALA A 99 10.09 1.63 10.61
C ALA A 99 9.45 0.24 10.52
N HIS A 100 8.13 0.13 10.75
CA HIS A 100 7.45 -1.15 10.70
C HIS A 100 6.56 -1.28 9.47
N ILE A 101 6.44 -2.53 9.03
CA ILE A 101 5.38 -2.98 8.13
C ILE A 101 4.37 -3.74 8.97
N ARG A 102 3.08 -3.44 8.80
CA ARG A 102 1.99 -4.15 9.47
C ARG A 102 1.13 -4.88 8.45
N LEU A 103 0.73 -6.10 8.81
CA LEU A 103 -0.24 -6.89 8.08
C LEU A 103 -1.58 -6.85 8.83
N TRP A 104 -2.65 -6.64 8.09
CA TRP A 104 -3.99 -6.44 8.62
C TRP A 104 -4.96 -7.45 8.05
N ASP A 105 -5.80 -8.00 8.91
CA ASP A 105 -6.93 -8.85 8.56
C ASP A 105 -8.10 -7.93 8.16
N LEU A 106 -8.53 -8.00 6.90
CA LEU A 106 -9.63 -7.17 6.38
C LEU A 106 -11.02 -7.73 6.73
N GLU A 107 -11.12 -9.00 7.13
CA GLU A 107 -12.37 -9.60 7.59
C GLU A 107 -12.68 -9.19 9.02
N ASN A 108 -11.66 -9.18 9.88
CA ASN A 108 -11.83 -8.96 11.32
C ASN A 108 -11.34 -7.59 11.82
N GLY A 109 -10.68 -6.79 10.97
CA GLY A 109 -10.18 -5.46 11.33
C GLY A 109 -9.07 -5.50 12.37
N LYS A 110 -8.19 -6.51 12.34
CA LYS A 110 -7.14 -6.73 13.35
C LYS A 110 -5.75 -6.75 12.74
N GLN A 111 -4.76 -6.33 13.51
CA GLN A 111 -3.37 -6.55 13.16
C GLN A 111 -3.04 -8.04 13.25
N ILE A 112 -2.54 -8.62 12.16
CA ILE A 112 -2.05 -10.00 12.08
C ILE A 112 -0.59 -10.06 12.53
N LYS A 113 0.22 -9.13 12.03
CA LYS A 113 1.67 -9.15 12.20
C LYS A 113 2.27 -7.75 12.14
N SER A 114 3.39 -7.57 12.81
CA SER A 114 4.27 -6.41 12.66
C SER A 114 5.67 -6.91 12.32
N ILE A 115 6.31 -6.30 11.32
CA ILE A 115 7.61 -6.65 10.78
C ILE A 115 8.49 -5.40 10.92
N ASP A 116 9.60 -5.52 11.65
CA ASP A 116 10.62 -4.49 11.69
C ASP A 116 11.36 -4.48 10.35
N ALA A 117 11.15 -3.42 9.57
CA ALA A 117 11.78 -3.27 8.26
C ALA A 117 13.13 -2.53 8.34
N GLY A 118 13.46 -1.97 9.50
CA GLY A 118 14.57 -1.05 9.68
C GLY A 118 14.19 0.41 9.40
N PRO A 119 14.90 1.38 10.01
CA PRO A 119 14.60 2.78 9.83
C PRO A 119 14.77 3.19 8.37
N VAL A 120 13.75 3.88 7.83
CA VAL A 120 13.83 4.52 6.50
C VAL A 120 13.90 3.49 5.34
N ASP A 121 13.48 2.24 5.59
CA ASP A 121 13.61 1.11 4.66
C ASP A 121 12.28 0.63 4.04
N ALA A 122 11.14 1.24 4.37
CA ALA A 122 9.81 0.87 3.85
C ALA A 122 8.96 2.07 3.38
N TRP A 123 9.48 2.82 2.40
CA TRP A 123 8.77 4.01 1.86
C TRP A 123 7.61 3.69 0.93
N THR A 124 7.66 2.52 0.31
CA THR A 124 6.64 1.99 -0.59
C THR A 124 6.45 0.52 -0.26
N LEU A 125 5.23 0.03 -0.44
CA LEU A 125 4.89 -1.38 -0.38
C LEU A 125 4.24 -1.82 -1.67
N ALA A 126 4.49 -3.07 -2.05
CA ALA A 126 3.73 -3.76 -3.07
C ALA A 126 3.62 -5.25 -2.72
N PHE A 127 2.44 -5.83 -2.81
CA PHE A 127 2.24 -7.27 -2.75
C PHE A 127 2.71 -7.94 -4.05
N SER A 128 3.30 -9.12 -3.90
CA SER A 128 3.47 -10.01 -5.03
C SER A 128 2.11 -10.45 -5.59
N PRO A 129 2.02 -10.81 -6.88
CA PRO A 129 0.78 -11.26 -7.49
C PRO A 129 0.16 -12.49 -6.82
N ASP A 130 1.00 -13.37 -6.26
CA ASP A 130 0.58 -14.52 -5.45
C ASP A 130 0.33 -14.16 -3.96
N SER A 131 0.67 -12.94 -3.55
CA SER A 131 0.61 -12.39 -2.19
C SER A 131 1.45 -13.14 -1.15
N GLN A 132 2.45 -13.90 -1.58
CA GLN A 132 3.40 -14.55 -0.67
C GLN A 132 4.47 -13.59 -0.16
N TYR A 133 4.73 -12.50 -0.89
CA TYR A 133 5.81 -11.56 -0.61
C TYR A 133 5.32 -10.10 -0.60
N LEU A 134 6.05 -9.28 0.16
CA LEU A 134 5.97 -7.82 0.13
C LEU A 134 7.31 -7.25 -0.30
N ALA A 135 7.29 -6.40 -1.33
CA ALA A 135 8.45 -5.64 -1.74
C ALA A 135 8.42 -4.23 -1.14
N THR A 136 9.57 -3.75 -0.69
CA THR A 136 9.72 -2.45 -0.06
C THR A 136 10.92 -1.70 -0.60
N GLY A 137 10.76 -0.38 -0.74
CA GLY A 137 11.81 0.52 -1.21
C GLY A 137 12.50 1.25 -0.07
N THR A 138 13.83 1.27 -0.09
CA THR A 138 14.67 1.98 0.89
C THR A 138 15.22 3.30 0.35
N HIS A 139 15.65 4.19 1.25
CA HIS A 139 16.32 5.43 0.88
C HIS A 139 17.72 5.25 0.26
N VAL A 140 18.36 4.10 0.49
CA VAL A 140 19.68 3.75 -0.04
C VAL A 140 19.63 2.96 -1.34
N GLY A 141 18.46 2.92 -2.02
CA GLY A 141 18.34 2.26 -3.32
C GLY A 141 18.27 0.74 -3.25
N LYS A 142 18.01 0.15 -2.07
CA LYS A 142 17.69 -1.27 -1.94
C LYS A 142 16.20 -1.53 -2.05
N VAL A 143 15.87 -2.70 -2.59
CA VAL A 143 14.53 -3.29 -2.55
C VAL A 143 14.60 -4.51 -1.63
N ASN A 144 13.88 -4.46 -0.50
CA ASN A 144 13.81 -5.60 0.42
C ASN A 144 12.51 -6.37 0.17
N ILE A 145 12.62 -7.70 0.12
CA ILE A 145 11.49 -8.61 -0.03
C ILE A 145 11.27 -9.32 1.30
N PHE A 146 10.06 -9.20 1.83
CA PHE A 146 9.63 -9.85 3.06
C PHE A 146 8.62 -10.94 2.74
N GLY A 147 8.76 -12.11 3.35
CA GLY A 147 7.74 -13.16 3.30
C GLY A 147 6.54 -12.77 4.16
N VAL A 148 5.34 -12.85 3.60
CA VAL A 148 4.09 -12.50 4.29
C VAL A 148 3.83 -13.47 5.45
N GLU A 149 3.98 -14.77 5.20
CA GLU A 149 3.82 -15.80 6.23
C GLU A 149 4.99 -15.80 7.22
N SER A 150 6.23 -15.74 6.72
CA SER A 150 7.42 -15.80 7.58
C SER A 150 7.58 -14.54 8.44
N GLY A 151 7.17 -13.38 7.93
CA GLY A 151 7.38 -12.08 8.56
C GLY A 151 8.85 -11.67 8.59
N LYS A 152 9.70 -12.27 7.75
CA LYS A 152 11.14 -12.05 7.73
C LYS A 152 11.55 -11.48 6.38
N LYS A 153 12.65 -10.72 6.38
CA LYS A 153 13.33 -10.33 5.15
C LYS A 153 13.98 -11.56 4.53
N GLU A 154 13.55 -11.92 3.33
CA GLU A 154 14.04 -13.11 2.62
C GLU A 154 15.05 -12.74 1.55
N TYR A 155 14.83 -11.62 0.85
CA TYR A 155 15.72 -11.13 -0.18
C TYR A 155 15.99 -9.64 -0.02
N SER A 156 17.15 -9.20 -0.50
CA SER A 156 17.48 -7.79 -0.63
C SER A 156 18.21 -7.60 -1.94
N LEU A 157 17.67 -6.72 -2.78
CA LEU A 157 18.25 -6.35 -4.06
C LEU A 157 18.84 -4.95 -3.93
N ASP A 158 20.12 -4.82 -4.26
CA ASP A 158 20.79 -3.53 -4.32
C ASP A 158 20.74 -3.00 -5.75
N THR A 159 20.06 -1.88 -5.97
CA THR A 159 19.94 -1.26 -7.30
C THR A 159 21.08 -0.28 -7.58
N ARG A 160 22.08 -0.19 -6.70
CA ARG A 160 23.22 0.74 -6.76
C ARG A 160 22.79 2.20 -6.94
N GLY A 161 21.59 2.52 -6.47
CA GLY A 161 20.90 3.77 -6.67
C GLY A 161 20.66 4.55 -5.38
N LYS A 162 20.01 5.69 -5.52
CA LYS A 162 19.40 6.42 -4.40
C LYS A 162 17.95 5.96 -4.24
N PHE A 163 17.29 6.46 -3.21
CA PHE A 163 15.86 6.34 -2.89
C PHE A 163 14.94 5.68 -3.93
N ILE A 164 14.33 4.55 -3.55
CA ILE A 164 13.27 3.88 -4.32
C ILE A 164 11.92 4.48 -3.94
N LEU A 165 11.25 5.11 -4.90
CA LEU A 165 9.99 5.84 -4.66
C LEU A 165 8.74 5.00 -4.97
N SER A 166 8.85 4.04 -5.88
CA SER A 166 7.72 3.22 -6.30
C SER A 166 8.20 1.86 -6.77
N ILE A 167 7.43 0.84 -6.40
CA ILE A 167 7.61 -0.55 -6.79
C ILE A 167 6.27 -1.03 -7.35
N ALA A 168 6.32 -1.74 -8.47
CA ALA A 168 5.17 -2.48 -8.98
C ALA A 168 5.60 -3.90 -9.33
N TYR A 169 4.78 -4.90 -8.97
CA TYR A 169 4.91 -6.25 -9.49
C TYR A 169 4.22 -6.38 -10.85
N TYR A 170 4.79 -7.21 -11.71
CA TYR A 170 4.21 -7.64 -12.98
C TYR A 170 4.02 -9.16 -12.98
N LEU A 171 2.83 -9.58 -13.41
CA LEU A 171 2.46 -10.98 -13.54
C LEU A 171 2.85 -11.48 -14.94
N ALA A 172 4.08 -11.99 -15.09
CA ALA A 172 4.45 -12.80 -16.26
C ALA A 172 4.21 -14.27 -15.90
N SER A 173 3.62 -15.03 -16.81
CA SER A 173 3.11 -16.40 -16.60
C SER A 173 4.11 -17.46 -16.12
N VAL A 174 5.38 -17.12 -15.86
CA VAL A 174 6.39 -18.04 -15.30
C VAL A 174 7.41 -17.33 -14.36
N VAL A 175 7.47 -15.99 -14.30
CA VAL A 175 8.51 -15.27 -13.52
C VAL A 175 7.96 -13.95 -12.96
N HIS A 176 8.14 -13.72 -11.66
CA HIS A 176 7.83 -12.44 -11.01
C HIS A 176 8.80 -11.36 -11.50
N ARG A 177 8.29 -10.34 -12.20
CA ARG A 177 9.08 -9.17 -12.62
C ARG A 177 8.57 -7.92 -11.94
N PHE A 178 9.39 -6.88 -11.87
CA PHE A 178 9.02 -5.64 -11.22
C PHE A 178 9.44 -4.44 -12.05
N ILE A 179 8.76 -3.32 -11.82
CA ILE A 179 9.14 -2.02 -12.36
C ILE A 179 9.47 -1.11 -11.17
N LEU A 180 10.61 -0.44 -11.25
CA LEU A 180 11.10 0.49 -10.23
C LEU A 180 11.12 1.91 -10.81
N CYS A 181 10.57 2.87 -10.07
CA CYS A 181 10.70 4.28 -10.41
C CYS A 181 11.66 4.99 -9.44
N LYS A 182 12.64 5.69 -9.99
CA LYS A 182 13.77 6.34 -9.28
C LYS A 182 13.71 7.86 -9.47
N LEU A 183 14.15 8.64 -8.48
CA LEU A 183 14.28 10.10 -8.62
C LEU A 183 15.46 10.44 -9.57
N GLY A 184 15.17 11.06 -10.72
CA GLY A 184 16.19 11.60 -11.63
C GLY A 184 16.88 10.60 -12.57
N TYR A 185 16.29 9.41 -12.79
CA TYR A 185 16.87 8.38 -13.66
C TYR A 185 15.84 7.82 -14.65
N GLN A 186 16.26 7.55 -15.88
CA GLN A 186 15.43 6.95 -16.94
C GLN A 186 15.44 5.42 -16.78
N ILE A 187 14.25 4.80 -16.72
CA ILE A 187 14.11 3.35 -16.59
C ILE A 187 14.76 2.67 -17.81
N THR A 188 15.78 1.82 -17.59
CA THR A 188 16.41 1.03 -18.67
C THR A 188 15.95 -0.43 -18.63
N LYS A 189 16.13 -1.17 -19.72
CA LYS A 189 15.74 -2.59 -19.82
C LYS A 189 16.40 -3.48 -18.76
N GLU A 190 17.54 -3.08 -18.22
CA GLU A 190 18.29 -3.86 -17.21
C GLU A 190 17.66 -3.76 -15.81
N ASP A 191 16.82 -2.75 -15.54
CA ASP A 191 16.11 -2.58 -14.28
C ASP A 191 14.86 -3.49 -14.15
N VAL A 192 14.55 -4.33 -15.16
CA VAL A 192 13.23 -4.99 -15.34
C VAL A 192 13.29 -6.54 -15.27
N PHE A 193 14.44 -7.17 -15.05
CA PHE A 193 14.55 -8.64 -15.17
C PHE A 193 15.26 -9.32 -13.99
N PHE A 194 14.57 -10.29 -13.40
CA PHE A 194 15.17 -11.51 -12.85
C PHE A 194 14.48 -12.72 -13.50
N HIS A 195 15.19 -13.85 -13.57
CA HIS A 195 14.75 -15.13 -14.10
C HIS A 195 14.16 -16.02 -13.02
#